data_AF-A0A140T9X4-F1
#
_entry.id   AF-A0A140T9X4-F1
#
_cell.length_a   1.000
_cell.length_b   1.000
_cell.length_c   1.000
_cell.angle_alpha   90.00
_cell.angle_beta   90.00
_cell.angle_gamma   90.00
#
_symmetry.space_group_name_H-M   'P 1'
#
loop_
_entity.id
_entity.type
_entity.pdbx_description
1 polymer ?
#
loop_
_entity_poly.entity_id
_entity_poly.type
_entity_poly.pdbx_seq_one_letter_code
_entity_poly.pdbx_strand_id
1 'polypeptide(L)'
;VSCWLSDSCQELQRRGIILCSYGVTSPIAVFGRPGRLRNRRHFERRLVPMKWLKKCLDTAPTPMWPDDLQNHTFLHTVYCQDGSPSVGLSEAYDEDQLFFFDFSQNTRVPRLPEFADWAQEQGDAPAILFDKEFCEWMIQQIGPKLDGKIPVSRGFPIAEVFTLKPLEFGKPNTLVCFVSNLFPPMLTVNWQHHSVPVEGFGPTFVSAVDGLSFQAFSYLNFTPEPSDIFSCIVTHEIDRYTAIAYWVPRNALPSDLLENVLCGVAFGLGVLGIIVGIVLIIYFRKPCSG
;
A
#
# COMPACT_ATOMS: atom_id res chain seq x y z
N VAL A 1 -7.25 15.94 21.09
CA VAL A 1 -5.84 15.83 20.67
C VAL A 1 -4.99 15.61 21.90
N SER A 2 -4.79 14.37 22.28
CA SER A 2 -3.72 14.03 23.22
C SER A 2 -2.46 13.90 22.38
N CYS A 3 -1.72 15.00 22.22
CA CYS A 3 -0.35 14.95 21.73
C CYS A 3 0.47 14.25 22.80
N TRP A 4 0.71 12.96 22.63
CA TRP A 4 1.84 12.34 23.30
C TRP A 4 3.06 12.68 22.44
N LEU A 5 3.86 13.67 22.87
CA LEU A 5 5.26 13.66 22.49
C LEU A 5 5.84 12.39 23.11
N SER A 6 6.00 11.36 22.30
CA SER A 6 7.13 10.48 22.55
C SER A 6 8.36 11.32 22.22
N ASP A 7 8.89 12.04 23.21
CA ASP A 7 10.24 12.62 23.18
C ASP A 7 11.25 11.46 23.16
N SER A 8 11.23 10.66 22.10
CA SER A 8 12.09 9.51 21.93
C SER A 8 12.76 9.60 20.57
N CYS A 9 13.71 10.52 20.42
CA CYS A 9 14.91 10.14 19.65
C CYS A 9 15.63 9.12 20.53
N GLN A 10 15.24 7.85 20.37
CA GLN A 10 15.81 6.77 21.14
C GLN A 10 17.11 6.37 20.44
N GLU A 11 18.24 6.72 21.05
CA GLU A 11 19.52 6.08 20.76
C GLU A 11 19.36 4.61 21.16
N LEU A 12 18.98 3.76 20.20
CA LEU A 12 18.98 2.32 20.41
C LEU A 12 20.45 1.89 20.55
N GLN A 13 20.96 1.90 21.78
CA GLN A 13 22.30 1.44 22.21
C GLN A 13 22.68 0.02 21.73
N ARG A 14 21.84 -0.66 20.95
CA ARG A 14 22.06 -1.98 20.36
C ARG A 14 21.89 -2.03 18.85
N ARG A 15 21.62 -0.91 18.16
CA ARG A 15 21.10 -0.98 16.79
C ARG A 15 21.79 -0.19 15.67
N GLY A 16 22.69 0.74 15.94
CA GLY A 16 23.56 1.36 14.91
C GLY A 16 22.84 2.20 13.83
N ILE A 17 21.56 2.53 14.04
CA ILE A 17 20.76 3.50 13.28
C ILE A 17 19.95 4.28 14.31
N ILE A 18 19.78 5.57 14.07
CA ILE A 18 18.96 6.42 14.93
C ILE A 18 17.71 6.84 14.17
N LEU A 19 16.59 6.65 14.84
CA LEU A 19 15.25 6.88 14.33
C LEU A 19 14.61 7.94 15.23
N CYS A 20 14.19 9.04 14.64
CA CYS A 20 13.30 9.99 15.30
C CYS A 20 11.93 9.78 14.67
N SER A 21 11.01 9.23 15.46
CA SER A 21 9.65 8.92 15.05
C SER A 21 8.67 9.63 15.97
N TYR A 22 7.70 10.30 15.37
CA TYR A 22 6.58 10.89 16.09
C TYR A 22 5.28 10.24 15.61
N GLY A 23 4.56 9.66 16.57
CA GLY A 23 3.24 9.10 16.38
C GLY A 23 2.19 10.07 16.92
N VAL A 24 1.29 10.55 16.06
CA VAL A 24 0.11 11.29 16.51
C VAL A 24 -1.08 10.34 16.48
N THR A 25 -1.67 10.09 17.65
CA THR A 25 -2.95 9.38 17.77
C THR A 25 -4.07 10.40 17.95
N SER A 26 -5.02 10.43 17.00
CA SER A 26 -6.17 11.34 17.05
C SER A 26 -7.48 10.55 16.90
N PRO A 27 -8.50 10.83 17.74
CA PRO A 27 -9.84 10.28 17.53
C PRO A 27 -10.58 10.96 16.37
N ILE A 28 -10.02 12.03 15.79
CA ILE A 28 -10.64 12.76 14.67
C ILE A 28 -9.58 12.91 13.58
N ALA A 29 -9.65 12.07 12.56
CA ALA A 29 -8.95 12.25 11.29
C ALA A 29 -10.01 12.57 10.23
N VAL A 30 -10.26 13.86 10.00
CA VAL A 30 -11.09 14.30 8.88
C VAL A 30 -10.16 14.96 7.86
N PHE A 31 -9.74 14.19 6.85
CA PHE A 31 -9.14 14.74 5.64
C PHE A 31 -10.22 15.50 4.85
N GLY A 32 -10.41 16.78 5.19
CA GLY A 32 -11.25 17.68 4.43
C GLY A 32 -10.60 18.00 3.08
N ARG A 33 -11.35 17.90 1.98
CA ARG A 33 -10.93 18.42 0.67
C ARG A 33 -10.50 19.89 0.79
N PRO A 34 -9.41 20.34 0.12
CA PRO A 34 -9.08 21.75 0.07
C PRO A 34 -10.17 22.50 -0.70
N GLY A 35 -11.07 23.15 0.04
CA GLY A 35 -11.99 24.13 -0.49
C GLY A 35 -11.18 25.31 -1.04
N ARG A 36 -11.22 25.50 -2.35
CA ARG A 36 -10.61 26.60 -3.10
C ARG A 36 -11.09 27.97 -2.56
N LEU A 37 -10.36 28.54 -1.60
CA LEU A 37 -10.56 29.91 -1.13
C LEU A 37 -9.96 30.89 -2.14
N ARG A 38 -10.75 31.28 -3.14
CA ARG A 38 -10.42 32.40 -4.03
C ARG A 38 -10.82 33.70 -3.35
N ASN A 39 -9.83 34.46 -2.91
CA ASN A 39 -10.02 35.75 -2.27
C ASN A 39 -10.52 36.82 -3.26
N ARG A 40 -11.29 37.75 -2.69
CA ARG A 40 -12.05 38.84 -3.30
C ARG A 40 -11.26 39.71 -4.29
N ARG A 41 -11.94 40.12 -5.38
CA ARG A 41 -12.14 41.54 -5.70
C ARG A 41 -13.27 41.74 -6.73
N HIS A 42 -14.13 42.72 -6.41
CA HIS A 42 -15.12 43.41 -7.25
C HIS A 42 -16.26 42.64 -7.90
N PHE A 43 -17.45 42.70 -7.30
CA PHE A 43 -18.65 43.01 -8.05
C PHE A 43 -19.62 43.82 -7.20
N GLU A 44 -20.09 44.93 -7.78
CA GLU A 44 -20.98 45.90 -7.14
C GLU A 44 -22.39 45.33 -6.89
N ARG A 45 -22.95 45.79 -5.78
CA ARG A 45 -24.37 46.10 -5.50
C ARG A 45 -25.43 45.39 -6.36
N ARG A 46 -26.15 44.44 -5.75
CA ARG A 46 -27.62 44.40 -5.88
C ARG A 46 -28.24 43.83 -4.61
N LEU A 47 -29.03 44.67 -3.95
CA LEU A 47 -29.87 44.35 -2.80
C LEU A 47 -30.92 43.30 -3.22
N VAL A 48 -30.99 42.19 -2.50
CA VAL A 48 -32.15 41.27 -2.54
C VAL A 48 -32.68 41.12 -1.11
N PRO A 49 -34.00 41.20 -0.87
CA PRO A 49 -34.53 41.47 0.48
C PRO A 49 -34.47 40.26 1.42
N MET A 50 -33.94 40.48 2.62
CA MET A 50 -33.93 39.59 3.78
C MET A 50 -35.36 39.27 4.29
N LYS A 51 -36.12 38.39 3.62
CA LYS A 51 -37.36 37.81 4.19
C LYS A 51 -37.64 36.33 3.91
N TRP A 52 -36.73 35.58 3.30
CA TRP A 52 -36.97 34.15 2.97
C TRP A 52 -35.97 33.14 3.54
N LEU A 53 -35.03 33.56 4.41
CA LEU A 53 -34.01 32.66 4.98
C LEU A 53 -34.29 32.17 6.41
N LYS A 54 -35.40 32.61 7.04
CA LYS A 54 -35.69 32.30 8.45
C LYS A 54 -36.61 31.09 8.66
N LYS A 55 -36.90 30.30 7.63
CA LYS A 55 -37.87 29.19 7.70
C LYS A 55 -37.31 27.81 7.33
N CYS A 56 -36.00 27.69 7.08
CA CYS A 56 -35.33 26.42 6.81
C CYS A 56 -34.31 26.01 7.89
N LEU A 57 -34.17 26.76 8.99
CA LEU A 57 -33.15 26.49 10.02
C LEU A 57 -33.66 25.67 11.22
N ASP A 58 -34.96 25.37 11.32
CA ASP A 58 -35.54 24.76 12.53
C ASP A 58 -36.01 23.29 12.35
N THR A 59 -35.63 22.60 11.27
CA THR A 59 -36.01 21.17 11.07
C THR A 59 -34.93 20.30 10.44
N ALA A 60 -33.64 20.59 10.70
CA ALA A 60 -32.60 19.59 10.46
C ALA A 60 -32.36 18.83 11.77
N PRO A 61 -32.55 17.50 11.83
CA PRO A 61 -32.05 16.72 12.94
C PRO A 61 -30.54 16.95 13.02
N THR A 62 -30.05 17.32 14.20
CA THR A 62 -28.61 17.27 14.50
C THR A 62 -28.11 15.88 14.14
N PRO A 63 -27.12 15.73 13.25
CA PRO A 63 -26.51 14.43 13.02
C PRO A 63 -25.89 13.99 14.35
N MET A 64 -26.51 12.99 14.97
CA MET A 64 -25.97 12.26 16.09
C MET A 64 -24.83 11.43 15.50
N TRP A 65 -23.61 11.94 15.62
CA TRP A 65 -22.42 11.18 15.24
C TRP A 65 -22.35 9.96 16.17
N PRO A 66 -22.17 8.74 15.65
CA PRO A 66 -21.92 7.59 16.51
C PRO A 66 -20.67 7.86 17.37
N ASP A 67 -20.80 7.72 18.68
CA ASP A 67 -19.77 7.90 19.71
C ASP A 67 -18.67 6.80 19.70
N ASP A 68 -18.29 6.31 18.52
CA ASP A 68 -17.27 5.26 18.37
C ASP A 68 -16.14 5.76 17.45
N LEU A 69 -15.49 6.84 17.88
CA LEU A 69 -14.31 7.38 17.21
C LEU A 69 -13.13 6.43 17.43
N GLN A 70 -12.74 5.72 16.37
CA GLN A 70 -11.53 4.91 16.37
C GLN A 70 -10.30 5.79 16.27
N ASN A 71 -9.27 5.47 17.06
CA ASN A 71 -7.98 6.14 16.97
C ASN A 71 -7.18 5.54 15.81
N HIS A 72 -6.58 6.42 15.03
CA HIS A 72 -5.65 6.06 13.97
C HIS A 72 -4.24 6.56 14.30
N THR A 73 -3.24 5.91 13.73
CA THR A 73 -1.84 6.25 13.96
C THR A 73 -1.26 6.91 12.72
N PHE A 74 -0.78 8.15 12.84
CA PHE A 74 0.06 8.75 11.80
C PHE A 74 1.52 8.62 12.21
N LEU A 75 2.29 7.88 11.42
CA LEU A 75 3.71 7.62 11.66
C LEU A 75 4.55 8.50 10.74
N HIS A 76 5.32 9.43 11.31
CA HIS A 76 6.33 10.19 10.59
C HIS A 76 7.70 9.81 11.12
N THR A 77 8.51 9.18 10.27
CA THR A 77 9.78 8.58 10.68
C THR A 77 10.92 9.08 9.82
N VAL A 78 11.78 9.92 10.41
CA VAL A 78 13.06 10.32 9.85
C VAL A 78 14.12 9.32 10.30
N TYR A 79 14.92 8.82 9.35
CA TYR A 79 15.95 7.83 9.60
C TYR A 79 17.22 8.12 8.80
N CYS A 80 18.37 7.80 9.39
CA CYS A 80 19.69 7.96 8.77
C CYS A 80 20.56 6.76 9.04
N GLN A 81 21.48 6.47 8.12
CA GLN A 81 22.34 5.30 8.22
C GLN A 81 23.67 5.53 7.51
N ASP A 82 24.67 4.73 7.90
CA ASP A 82 25.91 4.58 7.16
C ASP A 82 25.67 3.73 5.90
N GLY A 83 25.36 4.38 4.78
CA GLY A 83 25.10 3.72 3.50
C GLY A 83 24.19 4.52 2.57
N SER A 84 23.65 3.86 1.54
CA SER A 84 22.73 4.47 0.58
C SER A 84 21.36 3.78 0.62
N PRO A 85 20.25 4.52 0.78
CA PRO A 85 20.19 5.98 1.00
C PRO A 85 20.71 6.36 2.39
N SER A 86 21.43 7.49 2.52
CA SER A 86 22.03 7.93 3.79
C SER A 86 21.01 8.52 4.77
N VAL A 87 19.93 9.09 4.23
CA VAL A 87 18.83 9.68 4.98
C VAL A 87 17.52 9.45 4.24
N GLY A 88 16.45 9.23 4.98
CA GLY A 88 15.11 9.00 4.46
C GLY A 88 14.05 9.47 5.44
N LEU A 89 12.86 9.73 4.89
CA LEU A 89 11.66 10.03 5.65
C LEU A 89 10.51 9.24 5.03
N SER A 90 9.83 8.46 5.86
CA SER A 90 8.63 7.71 5.52
C SER A 90 7.47 8.22 6.38
N GLU A 91 6.33 8.49 5.72
CA GLU A 91 5.08 8.86 6.36
C GLU A 91 4.02 7.80 6.07
N ALA A 92 3.38 7.26 7.11
CA ALA A 92 2.36 6.24 7.01
C ALA A 92 1.11 6.60 7.82
N TYR A 93 -0.04 6.14 7.36
CA TYR A 93 -1.30 6.19 8.08
C TYR A 93 -1.73 4.77 8.39
N ASP A 94 -1.88 4.49 9.68
CA ASP A 94 -1.93 3.15 10.25
C ASP A 94 -0.73 2.30 9.78
N GLU A 95 -0.93 1.39 8.83
CA GLU A 95 0.13 0.49 8.33
C GLU A 95 0.50 0.77 6.86
N ASP A 96 -0.18 1.72 6.21
CA ASP A 96 -0.03 2.03 4.79
C ASP A 96 0.79 3.31 4.58
N GLN A 97 1.80 3.22 3.71
CA GLN A 97 2.62 4.38 3.35
C GLN A 97 1.80 5.41 2.57
N LEU A 98 1.81 6.65 3.04
CA LEU A 98 1.26 7.80 2.33
C LEU A 98 2.31 8.47 1.45
N PHE A 99 3.46 8.80 2.04
CA PHE A 99 4.54 9.53 1.39
C PHE A 99 5.90 8.96 1.75
N PHE A 100 6.85 9.11 0.83
CA PHE A 100 8.26 9.12 1.16
C PHE A 100 8.85 10.47 0.73
N PHE A 101 9.86 10.94 1.45
CA PHE A 101 10.50 12.22 1.12
C PHE A 101 11.72 11.99 0.22
N ASP A 102 11.75 12.68 -0.92
CA ASP A 102 12.94 12.75 -1.75
C ASP A 102 13.76 13.98 -1.34
N PHE A 103 14.81 13.76 -0.54
CA PHE A 103 15.72 14.81 -0.09
C PHE A 103 16.58 15.41 -1.21
N SER A 104 16.72 14.75 -2.36
CA SER A 104 17.46 15.29 -3.50
C SER A 104 16.67 16.38 -4.23
N GLN A 105 15.35 16.20 -4.31
CA GLN A 105 14.40 17.14 -4.92
C GLN A 105 13.69 18.02 -3.89
N ASN A 106 13.92 17.76 -2.60
CA ASN A 106 13.25 18.43 -1.48
C ASN A 106 11.72 18.41 -1.61
N THR A 107 11.16 17.24 -1.95
CA THR A 107 9.73 17.06 -2.24
C THR A 107 9.20 15.80 -1.57
N ARG A 108 7.94 15.84 -1.13
CA ARG A 108 7.21 14.61 -0.80
C ARG A 108 6.79 13.91 -2.09
N VAL A 109 7.00 12.61 -2.14
CA VAL A 109 6.55 11.76 -3.23
C VAL A 109 5.37 10.91 -2.73
N PRO A 110 4.18 11.02 -3.36
CA PRO A 110 3.02 10.26 -2.94
C PRO A 110 3.15 8.79 -3.34
N ARG A 111 2.74 7.89 -2.44
CA ARG A 111 2.68 6.45 -2.70
C ARG A 111 1.68 6.10 -3.79
N LEU A 112 0.54 6.79 -3.82
CA LEU A 112 -0.54 6.62 -4.79
C LEU A 112 -0.89 7.96 -5.45
N PRO A 113 -1.33 7.98 -6.73
CA PRO A 113 -1.66 9.22 -7.43
C PRO A 113 -2.73 10.07 -6.75
N GLU A 114 -3.66 9.44 -6.03
CA GLU A 114 -4.72 10.15 -5.30
C GLU A 114 -4.17 11.01 -4.14
N PHE A 115 -2.95 10.73 -3.66
CA PHE A 115 -2.32 11.50 -2.61
C PHE A 115 -1.53 12.72 -3.13
N ALA A 116 -1.46 12.92 -4.45
CA ALA A 116 -0.59 13.92 -5.06
C ALA A 116 -0.90 15.37 -4.66
N ASP A 117 -2.17 15.70 -4.40
CA ASP A 117 -2.57 17.05 -4.02
C ASP A 117 -2.00 17.45 -2.64
N TRP A 118 -1.92 16.51 -1.70
CA TRP A 118 -1.38 16.74 -0.36
C TRP A 118 0.15 16.73 -0.30
N ALA A 119 0.81 16.13 -1.29
CA ALA A 119 2.28 16.11 -1.36
C ALA A 119 2.90 17.52 -1.53
N GLN A 120 2.13 18.52 -1.97
CA GLN A 120 2.59 19.90 -2.18
C GLN A 120 2.58 20.77 -0.91
N GLU A 121 2.12 20.24 0.23
CA GLU A 121 2.08 21.00 1.47
C GLU A 121 3.50 21.24 2.04
N GLN A 122 3.89 22.51 2.20
CA GLN A 122 5.24 22.87 2.67
C GLN A 122 5.30 23.28 4.15
N GLY A 123 4.21 23.09 4.90
CA GLY A 123 4.10 23.55 6.30
C GLY A 123 5.20 23.03 7.22
N ASP A 124 5.62 21.79 7.02
CA ASP A 124 6.54 21.08 7.94
C ASP A 124 8.01 21.15 7.51
N ALA A 125 8.33 21.89 6.45
CA ALA A 125 9.69 22.02 5.94
C ALA A 125 10.76 22.34 7.02
N PRO A 126 10.55 23.28 7.96
CA PRO A 126 11.55 23.54 9.00
C PRO A 126 11.71 22.38 9.99
N ALA A 127 10.64 21.63 10.28
CA ALA A 127 10.70 20.47 11.17
C ALA A 127 11.46 19.31 10.50
N ILE A 128 11.12 19.00 9.24
CA ILE A 128 11.81 17.97 8.45
C ILE A 128 13.31 18.30 8.34
N LEU A 129 13.68 19.56 8.13
CA LEU A 129 15.08 19.97 8.06
C LEU A 129 15.80 19.78 9.39
N PHE A 130 15.19 20.18 10.50
CA PHE A 130 15.76 19.99 11.83
C PHE A 130 15.98 18.51 12.14
N ASP A 131 14.97 17.67 11.91
CA ASP A 131 15.04 16.22 12.18
C ASP A 131 16.11 15.55 11.31
N LYS A 132 16.19 15.95 10.02
CA LYS A 132 17.24 15.49 9.10
C LYS A 132 18.63 15.84 9.62
N GLU A 133 18.89 17.11 9.90
CA GLU A 133 20.21 17.58 10.35
C GLU A 133 20.61 16.93 11.68
N PHE A 134 19.66 16.79 12.60
CA PHE A 134 19.88 16.13 13.88
C PHE A 134 20.21 14.65 13.70
N CYS A 135 19.47 13.95 12.83
CA CYS A 135 19.68 12.54 12.51
C CYS A 135 21.05 12.29 11.85
N GLU A 136 21.45 13.12 10.89
CA GLU A 136 22.77 13.07 10.27
C GLU A 136 23.89 13.40 11.27
N TRP A 137 23.68 14.42 12.13
CA TRP A 137 24.63 14.77 13.19
C TRP A 137 24.88 13.59 14.12
N MET A 138 23.84 12.83 14.48
CA MET A 138 24.02 11.69 15.35
C MET A 138 24.83 10.57 14.69
N ILE A 139 24.57 10.24 13.43
CA ILE A 139 25.41 9.28 12.67
C ILE A 139 26.88 9.74 12.67
N GLN A 140 27.14 11.03 12.39
CA GLN A 140 28.49 11.57 12.29
C GLN A 140 29.23 11.68 13.65
N GLN A 141 28.52 12.05 14.72
CA GLN A 141 29.15 12.36 16.02
C GLN A 141 29.07 11.22 17.04
N ILE A 142 28.03 10.38 16.96
CA ILE A 142 27.78 9.26 17.87
C ILE A 142 28.28 7.95 17.25
N GLY A 143 28.04 7.72 15.95
CA GLY A 143 28.46 6.52 15.24
C GLY A 143 29.93 6.13 15.50
N PRO A 144 30.91 7.01 15.24
CA PRO A 144 32.34 6.71 15.49
C PRO A 144 32.69 6.44 16.95
N LYS A 145 31.90 6.96 17.91
CA LYS A 145 32.14 6.71 19.34
C LYS A 145 31.64 5.35 19.79
N LEU A 146 30.65 4.80 19.10
CA LEU A 146 30.02 3.51 19.38
C LEU A 146 30.55 2.38 18.48
N ASP A 147 31.19 2.72 17.37
CA ASP A 147 31.78 1.74 16.46
C ASP A 147 32.76 0.80 17.19
N GLY A 148 32.60 -0.49 16.95
CA GLY A 148 33.33 -1.57 17.63
C GLY A 148 33.02 -1.76 19.13
N LYS A 149 32.20 -0.90 19.77
CA LYS A 149 31.83 -1.03 21.19
C LYS A 149 30.48 -1.70 21.40
N ILE A 150 29.57 -1.56 20.45
CA ILE A 150 28.25 -2.21 20.47
C ILE A 150 28.03 -2.99 19.17
N PRO A 151 27.28 -4.10 19.22
CA PRO A 151 26.85 -4.77 18.00
C PRO A 151 25.85 -3.89 17.25
N VAL A 152 26.01 -3.80 15.92
CA VAL A 152 25.07 -3.13 15.01
C VAL A 152 23.82 -4.01 14.85
N SER A 153 22.60 -3.44 14.90
CA SER A 153 21.40 -4.26 14.65
C SER A 153 21.38 -4.68 13.21
N ARG A 154 20.99 -5.92 13.00
CA ARG A 154 20.71 -6.43 11.68
C ARG A 154 19.50 -7.34 11.75
N GLY A 155 18.63 -7.19 10.77
CA GLY A 155 17.54 -8.11 10.46
C GLY A 155 17.83 -8.73 9.10
N PHE A 156 17.71 -10.06 9.01
CA PHE A 156 17.73 -10.74 7.72
C PHE A 156 16.38 -10.53 7.04
N PRO A 157 16.32 -9.91 5.85
CA PRO A 157 15.07 -9.66 5.16
C PRO A 157 14.39 -10.98 4.80
N ILE A 158 13.07 -11.03 4.99
CA ILE A 158 12.22 -12.17 4.65
C ILE A 158 11.37 -11.75 3.45
N ALA A 159 11.47 -12.51 2.36
CA ALA A 159 10.72 -12.25 1.15
C ALA A 159 9.54 -13.22 1.02
N GLU A 160 8.38 -12.69 0.63
CA GLU A 160 7.18 -13.44 0.33
C GLU A 160 6.62 -12.98 -1.01
N VAL A 161 6.16 -13.92 -1.85
CA VAL A 161 5.61 -13.61 -3.17
C VAL A 161 4.21 -14.17 -3.31
N PHE A 162 3.28 -13.30 -3.70
CA PHE A 162 1.88 -13.64 -3.92
C PHE A 162 1.28 -12.80 -5.05
N THR A 163 0.12 -13.22 -5.56
CA THR A 163 -0.61 -12.47 -6.59
C THR A 163 -1.52 -11.43 -5.95
N LEU A 164 -1.59 -10.24 -6.56
CA LEU A 164 -2.46 -9.15 -6.11
C LEU A 164 -3.95 -9.50 -6.26
N LYS A 165 -4.30 -10.25 -7.31
CA LYS A 165 -5.65 -10.76 -7.55
C LYS A 165 -5.65 -12.29 -7.51
N PRO A 166 -6.81 -12.94 -7.30
CA PRO A 166 -6.94 -14.37 -7.47
C PRO A 166 -6.35 -14.85 -8.80
N LEU A 167 -5.71 -16.02 -8.78
CA LEU A 167 -5.04 -16.58 -9.94
C LEU A 167 -6.06 -17.06 -10.99
N GLU A 168 -5.98 -16.49 -12.19
CA GLU A 168 -6.76 -16.90 -13.36
C GLU A 168 -5.84 -16.93 -14.58
N PHE A 169 -5.69 -18.10 -15.23
CA PHE A 169 -4.81 -18.24 -16.39
C PHE A 169 -5.27 -17.35 -17.55
N GLY A 170 -4.31 -16.71 -18.23
CA GLY A 170 -4.57 -15.83 -19.37
C GLY A 170 -5.16 -14.45 -19.04
N LYS A 171 -5.42 -14.13 -17.76
CA LYS A 171 -5.86 -12.79 -17.33
C LYS A 171 -4.73 -11.98 -16.69
N PRO A 172 -4.56 -10.68 -17.02
CA PRO A 172 -3.52 -9.85 -16.41
C PRO A 172 -3.59 -9.81 -14.88
N ASN A 173 -2.44 -10.02 -14.24
CA ASN A 173 -2.28 -9.98 -12.80
C ASN A 173 -0.95 -9.31 -12.43
N THR A 174 -0.70 -9.13 -11.14
CA THR A 174 0.52 -8.52 -10.61
C THR A 174 1.06 -9.41 -9.50
N LEU A 175 2.32 -9.81 -9.58
CA LEU A 175 3.03 -10.39 -8.45
C LEU A 175 3.49 -9.27 -7.52
N VAL A 176 3.30 -9.50 -6.23
CA VAL A 176 3.78 -8.65 -5.15
C VAL A 176 4.89 -9.40 -4.45
N CYS A 177 6.07 -8.77 -4.34
CA CYS A 177 7.13 -9.22 -3.46
C CYS A 177 7.11 -8.33 -2.22
N PHE A 178 6.68 -8.91 -1.10
CA PHE A 178 6.70 -8.28 0.20
C PHE A 178 7.99 -8.67 0.92
N VAL A 179 8.70 -7.66 1.43
CA VAL A 179 9.92 -7.83 2.21
C VAL A 179 9.68 -7.33 3.62
N SER A 180 9.82 -8.20 4.61
CA SER A 180 9.72 -7.88 6.03
C SER A 180 11.05 -8.07 6.76
N ASN A 181 11.10 -7.66 8.03
CA ASN A 181 12.30 -7.76 8.88
C ASN A 181 13.55 -7.10 8.27
N LEU A 182 13.36 -6.01 7.52
CA LEU A 182 14.43 -5.30 6.85
C LEU A 182 15.09 -4.31 7.81
N PHE A 183 16.35 -4.57 8.16
CA PHE A 183 17.15 -3.61 8.94
C PHE A 183 18.65 -3.88 8.77
N PRO A 184 19.49 -2.90 8.39
CA PRO A 184 19.16 -1.56 7.88
C PRO A 184 18.28 -1.56 6.61
N PRO A 185 17.61 -0.43 6.29
CA PRO A 185 16.79 -0.26 5.09
C PRO A 185 17.62 -0.06 3.81
N MET A 186 18.50 -1.02 3.50
CA MET A 186 19.28 -1.03 2.26
C MET A 186 19.08 -2.36 1.53
N LEU A 187 18.32 -2.34 0.45
CA LEU A 187 18.03 -3.55 -0.33
C LEU A 187 18.02 -3.28 -1.83
N THR A 188 18.24 -4.34 -2.60
CA THR A 188 17.91 -4.43 -4.02
C THR A 188 16.96 -5.59 -4.25
N VAL A 189 15.90 -5.37 -5.03
CA VAL A 189 14.93 -6.40 -5.40
C VAL A 189 15.01 -6.66 -6.90
N ASN A 190 15.24 -7.92 -7.26
CA ASN A 190 15.30 -8.39 -8.64
C ASN A 190 14.24 -9.46 -8.88
N TRP A 191 13.64 -9.45 -10.07
CA TRP A 191 12.67 -10.45 -10.50
C TRP A 191 13.28 -11.39 -11.54
N GLN A 192 12.87 -12.65 -11.51
CA GLN A 192 13.19 -13.62 -12.56
C GLN A 192 11.96 -14.43 -12.98
N HIS A 193 11.88 -14.75 -14.27
CA HIS A 193 10.94 -15.68 -14.88
C HIS A 193 11.73 -16.84 -15.47
N HIS A 194 11.50 -18.07 -14.98
CA HIS A 194 12.29 -19.27 -15.34
C HIS A 194 13.82 -19.05 -15.21
N SER A 195 14.25 -18.38 -14.15
CA SER A 195 15.65 -17.99 -13.88
C SER A 195 16.24 -16.95 -14.84
N VAL A 196 15.43 -16.36 -15.71
CA VAL A 196 15.82 -15.25 -16.60
C VAL A 196 15.41 -13.93 -15.97
N PRO A 197 16.29 -12.92 -15.86
CA PRO A 197 15.95 -11.61 -15.30
C PRO A 197 14.80 -10.94 -16.06
N VAL A 198 13.85 -10.39 -15.33
CA VAL A 198 12.73 -9.58 -15.86
C VAL A 198 12.64 -8.27 -15.10
N GLU A 199 12.19 -7.22 -15.77
CA GLU A 199 12.05 -5.90 -15.14
C GLU A 199 10.78 -5.85 -14.28
N GLY A 200 10.94 -5.37 -13.04
CA GLY A 200 9.82 -5.07 -12.16
C GLY A 200 8.97 -3.91 -12.69
N PHE A 201 7.75 -3.81 -12.20
CA PHE A 201 6.86 -2.70 -12.45
C PHE A 201 7.08 -1.58 -11.42
N GLY A 202 7.76 -0.52 -11.85
CA GLY A 202 8.01 0.66 -11.01
C GLY A 202 9.14 0.46 -10.00
N PRO A 203 9.31 1.43 -9.08
CA PRO A 203 10.35 1.35 -8.05
C PRO A 203 9.99 0.38 -6.94
N THR A 204 10.99 -0.02 -6.15
CA THR A 204 10.76 -0.69 -4.87
C THR A 204 10.41 0.37 -3.82
N PHE A 205 9.24 0.23 -3.18
CA PHE A 205 8.78 1.14 -2.16
C PHE A 205 9.24 0.64 -0.79
N VAL A 206 10.09 1.41 -0.11
CA VAL A 206 10.54 1.12 1.26
C VAL A 206 9.76 2.02 2.21
N SER A 207 9.23 1.46 3.29
CA SER A 207 8.51 2.20 4.31
C SER A 207 8.96 1.81 5.71
N ALA A 208 8.96 2.78 6.61
CA ALA A 208 9.12 2.51 8.04
C ALA A 208 7.82 1.92 8.60
N VAL A 209 7.94 1.02 9.56
CA VAL A 209 6.83 0.44 10.31
C VAL A 209 7.05 0.65 11.81
N ASP A 210 6.01 0.43 12.61
CA ASP A 210 6.13 0.48 14.06
C ASP A 210 7.21 -0.51 14.58
N GLY A 211 7.82 -0.19 15.72
CA GLY A 211 8.87 -1.01 16.31
C GLY A 211 10.26 -0.83 15.68
N LEU A 212 10.49 0.30 14.98
CA LEU A 212 11.80 0.70 14.46
C LEU A 212 12.35 -0.32 13.45
N SER A 213 11.47 -0.76 12.55
CA SER A 213 11.77 -1.69 11.45
C SER A 213 11.30 -1.11 10.12
N PHE A 214 11.67 -1.79 9.04
CA PHE A 214 11.29 -1.42 7.69
C PHE A 214 10.68 -2.59 6.97
N GLN A 215 9.86 -2.27 5.98
CA GLN A 215 9.36 -3.21 5.01
C GLN A 215 9.51 -2.64 3.60
N ALA A 216 9.45 -3.50 2.60
CA ALA A 216 9.49 -3.07 1.21
C ALA A 216 8.50 -3.84 0.34
N PHE A 217 8.01 -3.17 -0.70
CA PHE A 217 7.16 -3.77 -1.72
C PHE A 217 7.74 -3.54 -3.10
N SER A 218 7.85 -4.61 -3.88
CA SER A 218 8.14 -4.58 -5.32
C SER A 218 7.02 -5.29 -6.07
N TYR A 219 6.75 -4.85 -7.30
CA TYR A 219 5.64 -5.32 -8.11
C TYR A 219 6.14 -5.83 -9.45
N LEU A 220 5.46 -6.82 -10.03
CA LEU A 220 5.72 -7.31 -11.39
C LEU A 220 4.40 -7.61 -12.10
N ASN A 221 4.12 -6.91 -13.19
CA ASN A 221 2.94 -7.19 -14.02
C ASN A 221 3.21 -8.40 -14.90
N PHE A 222 2.27 -9.34 -14.95
CA PHE A 222 2.38 -10.56 -15.74
C PHE A 222 1.01 -11.10 -16.13
N THR A 223 0.99 -12.02 -17.09
CA THR A 223 -0.17 -12.84 -17.41
C THR A 223 0.19 -14.28 -17.05
N PRO A 224 -0.47 -14.89 -16.06
CA PRO A 224 -0.09 -16.20 -15.55
C PRO A 224 -0.39 -17.31 -16.55
N GLU A 225 0.58 -18.21 -16.71
CA GLU A 225 0.51 -19.44 -17.48
C GLU A 225 0.77 -20.67 -16.59
N PRO A 226 0.24 -21.86 -16.93
CA PRO A 226 0.36 -23.06 -16.09
C PRO A 226 1.81 -23.51 -15.78
N SER A 227 2.76 -23.20 -16.65
CA SER A 227 4.16 -23.57 -16.51
C SER A 227 5.03 -22.50 -15.85
N ASP A 228 4.45 -21.39 -15.39
CA ASP A 228 5.22 -20.26 -14.88
C ASP A 228 5.95 -20.56 -13.58
N ILE A 229 7.17 -20.07 -13.49
CA ILE A 229 7.96 -20.04 -12.26
C ILE A 229 8.58 -18.66 -12.17
N PHE A 230 8.16 -17.90 -11.16
CA PHE A 230 8.74 -16.60 -10.85
C PHE A 230 9.54 -16.68 -9.56
N SER A 231 10.57 -15.83 -9.45
CA SER A 231 11.26 -15.63 -8.17
C SER A 231 11.52 -14.15 -7.93
N CYS A 232 11.35 -13.75 -6.68
CA CYS A 232 11.81 -12.48 -6.16
C CYS A 232 13.11 -12.72 -5.38
N ILE A 233 14.16 -12.03 -5.79
CA ILE A 233 15.49 -12.09 -5.18
C ILE A 233 15.72 -10.77 -4.47
N VAL A 234 15.87 -10.85 -3.15
CA VAL A 234 16.08 -9.70 -2.27
C VAL A 234 17.50 -9.76 -1.74
N THR A 235 18.32 -8.78 -2.14
CA THR A 235 19.69 -8.65 -1.66
C THR A 235 19.75 -7.58 -0.58
N HIS A 236 20.23 -7.93 0.61
CA HIS A 236 20.54 -6.98 1.67
C HIS A 236 21.93 -6.39 1.43
N GLU A 237 22.01 -5.09 1.22
CA GLU A 237 23.24 -4.46 0.71
C GLU A 237 24.39 -4.46 1.73
N ILE A 238 24.08 -4.51 3.04
CA ILE A 238 25.10 -4.41 4.09
C ILE A 238 25.98 -5.67 4.21
N ASP A 239 25.40 -6.86 4.04
CA ASP A 239 26.09 -8.14 4.25
C ASP A 239 26.04 -9.07 3.03
N ARG A 240 25.43 -8.60 1.94
CA ARG A 240 25.17 -9.39 0.72
C ARG A 240 24.38 -10.66 0.99
N TYR A 241 23.61 -10.69 2.07
CA TYR A 241 22.63 -11.74 2.30
C TYR A 241 21.55 -11.67 1.22
N THR A 242 21.18 -12.84 0.68
CA THR A 242 20.13 -12.92 -0.34
C THR A 242 19.00 -13.82 0.14
N ALA A 243 17.79 -13.27 0.19
CA ALA A 243 16.56 -14.03 0.35
C ALA A 243 15.94 -14.26 -1.03
N ILE A 244 15.43 -15.47 -1.26
CA ILE A 244 14.76 -15.83 -2.53
C ILE A 244 13.39 -16.40 -2.18
N ALA A 245 12.36 -15.82 -2.79
CA ALA A 245 10.99 -16.29 -2.69
C ALA A 245 10.48 -16.72 -4.06
N TYR A 246 9.98 -17.94 -4.15
CA TYR A 246 9.45 -18.52 -5.38
C TYR A 246 7.93 -18.42 -5.43
N TRP A 247 7.41 -18.19 -6.62
CA TRP A 247 6.00 -18.27 -6.92
C TRP A 247 5.76 -19.25 -8.07
N VAL A 248 4.78 -20.13 -7.88
CA VAL A 248 4.29 -21.07 -8.88
C VAL A 248 2.76 -21.05 -8.90
N PRO A 249 2.12 -21.20 -10.07
CA PRO A 249 0.66 -21.27 -10.16
C PRO A 249 0.10 -22.43 -9.32
N ARG A 250 -0.83 -22.12 -8.42
CA ARG A 250 -1.57 -23.12 -7.62
C ARG A 250 -3.01 -22.68 -7.47
N ASN A 251 -3.93 -23.64 -7.53
CA ASN A 251 -5.36 -23.41 -7.28
C ASN A 251 -5.94 -22.27 -8.13
N ALA A 252 -5.63 -22.26 -9.43
CA ALA A 252 -6.20 -21.27 -10.34
C ALA A 252 -7.73 -21.40 -10.40
N LEU A 253 -8.42 -20.26 -10.39
CA LEU A 253 -9.86 -20.23 -10.62
C LEU A 253 -10.15 -20.69 -12.05
N PRO A 254 -11.24 -21.46 -12.25
CA PRO A 254 -11.69 -21.82 -13.58
C PRO A 254 -12.02 -20.54 -14.36
N SER A 255 -11.69 -20.52 -15.64
CA SER A 255 -11.98 -19.35 -16.46
C SER A 255 -13.49 -19.18 -16.65
N ASP A 256 -13.97 -17.93 -16.65
CA ASP A 256 -15.38 -17.61 -16.92
C ASP A 256 -15.88 -18.21 -18.25
N LEU A 257 -14.98 -18.33 -19.24
CA LEU A 257 -15.28 -18.97 -20.52
C LEU A 257 -15.63 -20.45 -20.34
N LEU A 258 -14.81 -21.18 -19.57
CA LEU A 258 -15.06 -22.60 -19.30
C LEU A 258 -16.38 -22.77 -18.55
N GLU A 259 -16.65 -21.94 -17.56
CA GLU A 259 -17.91 -21.98 -16.81
C GLU A 259 -19.12 -21.70 -17.72
N ASN A 260 -19.07 -20.65 -18.55
CA ASN A 260 -20.14 -20.31 -19.49
C ASN A 260 -20.38 -21.40 -20.54
N VAL A 261 -19.32 -22.03 -21.06
CA VAL A 261 -19.43 -23.13 -22.03
C VAL A 261 -20.06 -24.36 -21.37
N LEU A 262 -19.59 -24.75 -20.19
CA LEU A 262 -20.15 -25.89 -19.46
C LEU A 262 -21.63 -25.67 -19.12
N CYS A 263 -21.97 -24.46 -18.67
CA CYS A 263 -23.34 -24.04 -18.40
C CYS A 263 -24.20 -24.11 -19.67
N GLY A 264 -23.73 -23.54 -20.78
CA GLY A 264 -24.41 -23.60 -22.07
C GLY A 264 -24.63 -25.02 -22.60
N VAL A 265 -23.63 -25.90 -22.47
CA VAL A 265 -23.74 -27.32 -22.85
C VAL A 265 -24.76 -28.03 -21.95
N ALA A 266 -24.73 -27.82 -20.64
CA ALA A 266 -25.69 -28.40 -19.71
C ALA A 266 -27.12 -27.96 -20.02
N PHE A 267 -27.33 -26.66 -20.30
CA PHE A 267 -28.63 -26.14 -20.73
C PHE A 267 -29.09 -26.76 -22.06
N GLY A 268 -28.20 -26.84 -23.05
CA GLY A 268 -28.51 -27.45 -24.35
C GLY A 268 -28.91 -28.92 -24.24
N LEU A 269 -28.18 -29.71 -23.46
CA LEU A 269 -28.50 -31.11 -23.19
C LEU A 269 -29.80 -31.26 -22.40
N GLY A 270 -30.07 -30.37 -21.45
CA GLY A 270 -31.33 -30.34 -20.71
C GLY A 270 -32.54 -30.11 -21.62
N VAL A 271 -32.47 -29.13 -22.51
CA VAL A 271 -33.53 -28.85 -23.50
C VAL A 271 -33.71 -30.01 -24.47
N LEU A 272 -32.62 -30.59 -24.98
CA LEU A 272 -32.68 -31.78 -25.84
C LEU A 272 -33.36 -32.96 -25.13
N GLY A 273 -33.01 -33.21 -23.87
CA GLY A 273 -33.63 -34.25 -23.04
C GLY A 273 -35.14 -34.05 -22.87
N ILE A 274 -35.58 -32.81 -22.67
CA ILE A 274 -37.01 -32.47 -22.60
C ILE A 274 -37.72 -32.77 -23.92
N ILE A 275 -37.14 -32.36 -25.06
CA ILE A 275 -37.72 -32.59 -26.39
C ILE A 275 -37.84 -34.10 -26.68
N VAL A 276 -36.76 -34.85 -26.47
CA VAL A 276 -36.76 -36.31 -26.67
C VAL A 276 -37.76 -36.99 -25.73
N GLY A 277 -37.82 -36.56 -24.47
CA GLY A 277 -38.80 -37.05 -23.50
C GLY A 277 -40.24 -36.84 -23.97
N ILE A 278 -40.57 -35.65 -24.47
CA ILE A 278 -41.90 -35.34 -25.03
C ILE A 278 -42.21 -36.23 -26.23
N VAL A 279 -41.26 -36.39 -27.17
CA VAL A 279 -41.45 -37.24 -28.36
C VAL A 279 -41.70 -38.70 -27.98
N LEU A 280 -40.93 -39.26 -27.05
CA LEU A 280 -41.13 -40.62 -26.56
C LEU A 280 -42.49 -40.78 -25.88
N ILE A 281 -42.90 -39.82 -25.05
CA ILE A 281 -44.23 -39.82 -24.41
C ILE A 281 -45.33 -39.83 -25.49
N ILE A 282 -45.23 -39.03 -26.54
CA ILE A 282 -46.20 -39.01 -27.64
C ILE A 282 -46.20 -40.35 -28.39
N TYR A 283 -45.02 -40.91 -28.67
CA TYR A 283 -44.88 -42.18 -29.38
C TYR A 283 -45.51 -43.36 -28.62
N PHE A 284 -45.22 -43.47 -27.32
CA PHE A 284 -45.78 -44.53 -26.47
C PHE A 284 -47.24 -44.30 -26.05
N ARG A 285 -47.76 -43.07 -26.20
CA ARG A 285 -49.20 -42.77 -26.00
C ARG A 285 -50.04 -42.96 -27.26
N LYS A 286 -49.47 -43.32 -28.40
CA LYS A 286 -50.29 -43.70 -29.56
C LYS A 286 -51.07 -44.98 -29.22
N PRO A 287 -52.41 -44.98 -29.28
CA PRO A 287 -53.20 -46.16 -29.03
C PRO A 287 -52.83 -47.24 -30.06
N CYS A 288 -52.65 -48.48 -29.60
CA CYS A 288 -52.68 -49.64 -30.49
C CYS A 288 -54.05 -49.63 -31.18
N SER A 289 -54.09 -49.16 -32.43
CA SER A 289 -55.25 -49.41 -33.29
C SER A 289 -55.13 -50.87 -33.71
N GLY A 290 -55.86 -51.73 -32.99
CA GLY A 290 -56.23 -53.06 -33.47
C GLY A 290 -57.21 -52.96 -34.64
#